data_AF-A0A6H5H4K8-F1
#
_entry.id   AF-A0A6H5H4K8-F1
#
_cell.length_a   1.000
_cell.length_b   1.000
_cell.length_c   1.000
_cell.angle_alpha   90.00
_cell.angle_beta   90.00
_cell.angle_gamma   90.00
#
_symmetry.space_group_name_H-M   'P 1'
#
loop_
_entity.id
_entity.type
_entity.pdbx_description
1 polymer ?
#
loop_
_entity_poly.entity_id
_entity_poly.type
_entity_poly.pdbx_seq_one_letter_code
_entity_poly.pdbx_strand_id
1 'polypeptide(L)'
;MFPMIPRPFNMQYYCFSVAMLPGNERDDVERGGKIIMPPSALDHLTRLNITYPMLFKLTNQAVDFVTHCGVLEFVAGEGKVYLPHWMMHNLMLDEGGLVQVESVSLPVATFSRFQPQSPDFLDISNPKAVLENCLRNFACLTTGDVVNIKYNQKDYQLSVLETQPGDAVSIIECDMNVSMILFSGRFIEF
;
A
#
# COMPACT_ATOMS: atom_id res chain seq x y z
N MET A 1 -19.60 -9.99 32.37
CA MET A 1 -19.94 -10.00 30.94
C MET A 1 -18.77 -9.33 30.23
N PHE A 2 -17.88 -10.10 29.62
CA PHE A 2 -16.74 -9.53 28.88
C PHE A 2 -17.30 -8.83 27.63
N PRO A 3 -16.93 -7.57 27.34
CA PRO A 3 -17.32 -6.96 26.08
C PRO A 3 -16.72 -7.83 24.96
N MET A 4 -17.59 -8.39 24.12
CA MET A 4 -17.16 -8.99 22.86
C MET A 4 -16.68 -7.86 21.98
N ILE A 5 -15.40 -7.52 22.11
CA ILE A 5 -14.68 -6.70 21.14
C ILE A 5 -14.85 -7.46 19.82
N PRO A 6 -15.50 -6.89 18.79
CA PRO A 6 -15.56 -7.51 17.48
C PRO A 6 -14.13 -7.79 17.08
N ARG A 7 -13.80 -9.07 16.84
CA ARG A 7 -12.45 -9.39 16.37
C ARG A 7 -12.29 -8.66 15.04
N PRO A 8 -11.22 -7.88 14.86
CA PRO A 8 -10.94 -7.30 13.54
C PRO A 8 -10.86 -8.45 12.54
N PHE A 9 -11.23 -8.17 11.29
CA PHE A 9 -11.04 -9.13 10.22
C PHE A 9 -9.57 -9.53 10.21
N ASN A 10 -9.25 -10.80 10.44
CA ASN A 10 -7.89 -11.32 10.45
C ASN A 10 -7.93 -12.71 9.83
N MET A 11 -7.38 -12.82 8.62
CA MET A 11 -7.37 -14.05 7.84
C MET A 11 -6.05 -14.19 7.08
N GLN A 12 -5.64 -15.42 6.81
CA GLN A 12 -4.49 -15.71 5.97
C GLN A 12 -4.94 -15.98 4.55
N TYR A 13 -4.20 -15.43 3.59
CA TYR A 13 -4.45 -15.61 2.17
C TYR A 13 -3.18 -16.00 1.44
N TYR A 14 -3.34 -16.73 0.35
CA TYR A 14 -2.26 -16.97 -0.59
C TYR A 14 -2.10 -15.75 -1.49
N CYS A 15 -0.93 -15.12 -1.46
CA CYS A 15 -0.61 -13.97 -2.28
C CYS A 15 -0.10 -14.41 -3.66
N PHE A 16 -0.53 -13.69 -4.69
CA PHE A 16 -0.08 -13.87 -6.06
C PHE A 16 0.20 -12.51 -6.69
N SER A 17 1.07 -12.47 -7.68
CA SER A 17 1.27 -11.26 -8.46
C SER A 17 0.00 -10.94 -9.25
N VAL A 18 -0.35 -9.66 -9.37
CA VAL A 18 -1.46 -9.23 -10.22
C VAL A 18 -1.29 -9.69 -11.68
N ALA A 19 -0.06 -9.94 -12.14
CA ALA A 19 0.20 -10.50 -13.46
C ALA A 19 -0.39 -11.91 -13.67
N MET A 20 -0.61 -12.67 -12.58
CA MET A 20 -1.26 -13.99 -12.63
C MET A 20 -2.79 -13.94 -12.59
N LEU A 21 -3.39 -12.76 -12.37
CA LEU A 21 -4.83 -12.63 -12.35
C LEU A 21 -5.38 -12.93 -13.76
N PRO A 22 -6.32 -13.89 -13.91
CA PRO A 22 -6.90 -14.20 -15.20
C PRO A 22 -7.71 -13.00 -15.72
N GLY A 23 -7.31 -12.42 -16.86
CA GLY A 23 -7.95 -11.26 -17.47
C GLY A 23 -6.98 -10.38 -18.26
N ASN A 24 -7.36 -9.12 -18.46
CA ASN A 24 -6.48 -8.10 -19.03
C ASN A 24 -5.37 -7.69 -18.05
N GLU A 25 -4.24 -7.22 -18.59
CA GLU A 25 -3.17 -6.59 -17.81
C GLU A 25 -3.74 -5.41 -17.01
N ARG A 26 -3.63 -5.51 -15.67
CA ARG A 26 -4.13 -4.50 -14.73
C ARG A 26 -2.99 -3.60 -14.26
N ASP A 27 -2.48 -2.80 -15.20
CA ASP A 27 -1.48 -1.76 -14.94
C ASP A 27 -1.91 -0.79 -13.84
N ASP A 28 -3.22 -0.56 -13.67
CA ASP A 28 -3.79 0.31 -12.64
C ASP A 28 -3.52 -0.20 -11.21
N VAL A 29 -3.54 -1.52 -11.02
CA VAL A 29 -3.22 -2.16 -9.73
C VAL A 29 -1.73 -2.06 -9.45
N GLU A 30 -0.91 -2.39 -10.46
CA GLU A 30 0.55 -2.41 -10.32
C GLU A 30 1.13 -1.02 -9.98
N ARG A 31 0.49 0.05 -10.48
CA ARG A 31 0.88 1.45 -10.25
C ARG A 31 0.32 2.04 -8.95
N GLY A 32 -0.39 1.26 -8.14
CA GLY A 32 -1.11 1.74 -6.96
C GLY A 32 -0.80 0.96 -5.68
N GLY A 33 -1.42 1.41 -4.59
CA GLY A 33 -1.35 0.80 -3.25
C GLY A 33 -2.55 -0.06 -2.91
N LYS A 34 -3.19 -0.65 -3.92
CA LYS A 34 -4.45 -1.37 -3.76
C LYS A 34 -4.32 -2.82 -4.19
N ILE A 35 -5.01 -3.70 -3.48
CA ILE A 35 -4.96 -5.15 -3.69
C ILE A 35 -6.30 -5.67 -4.17
N ILE A 36 -6.32 -6.88 -4.73
CA ILE A 36 -7.57 -7.56 -5.11
C ILE A 36 -7.81 -8.70 -4.13
N MET A 37 -9.00 -8.72 -3.56
CA MET A 37 -9.42 -9.69 -2.54
C MET A 37 -10.57 -10.58 -3.04
N PRO A 38 -10.87 -11.70 -2.37
CA PRO A 38 -11.99 -12.55 -2.77
C PRO A 38 -13.33 -11.97 -2.28
N PRO A 39 -14.45 -12.25 -2.97
CA PRO A 39 -15.77 -11.76 -2.57
C PRO A 39 -16.20 -12.22 -1.17
N SER A 40 -15.72 -13.38 -0.71
CA SER A 40 -15.92 -13.83 0.68
C SER A 40 -15.35 -12.86 1.72
N ALA A 41 -14.26 -12.16 1.41
CA ALA A 41 -13.70 -11.13 2.29
C ALA A 41 -14.69 -9.97 2.43
N LEU A 42 -15.32 -9.51 1.35
CA LEU A 42 -16.31 -8.44 1.38
C LEU A 42 -17.54 -8.79 2.23
N ASP A 43 -18.05 -10.03 2.12
CA ASP A 43 -19.16 -10.50 2.96
C ASP A 43 -18.79 -10.43 4.45
N HIS A 44 -17.57 -10.87 4.80
CA HIS A 44 -17.08 -10.83 6.17
C HIS A 44 -16.89 -9.40 6.68
N LEU A 45 -16.30 -8.51 5.87
CA LEU A 45 -16.13 -7.09 6.21
C LEU A 45 -17.47 -6.38 6.42
N THR A 46 -18.47 -6.72 5.58
CA THR A 46 -19.83 -6.20 5.68
C THR A 46 -20.50 -6.62 6.99
N ARG A 47 -20.34 -7.88 7.41
CA ARG A 47 -20.84 -8.40 8.71
C ARG A 47 -20.18 -7.73 9.91
N LEU A 48 -18.93 -7.30 9.76
CA LEU A 48 -18.18 -6.56 10.77
C LEU A 48 -18.50 -5.05 10.77
N ASN A 49 -19.44 -4.60 9.93
CA ASN A 49 -19.81 -3.19 9.75
C ASN A 49 -18.60 -2.29 9.39
N ILE A 50 -17.62 -2.83 8.65
CA ILE A 50 -16.46 -2.06 8.19
C ILE A 50 -16.91 -1.21 6.99
N THR A 51 -16.93 0.10 7.18
CA THR A 51 -17.25 1.07 6.14
C THR A 51 -16.00 1.54 5.41
N TYR A 52 -16.18 2.06 4.18
CA TYR A 52 -15.10 2.67 3.42
C TYR A 52 -14.45 3.84 4.18
N PRO A 53 -13.12 4.04 4.11
CA PRO A 53 -12.14 3.23 3.38
C PRO A 53 -11.75 1.92 4.08
N MET A 54 -11.71 0.83 3.31
CA MET A 54 -11.27 -0.48 3.80
C MET A 54 -9.74 -0.59 3.65
N LEU A 55 -9.04 -0.48 4.78
CA LEU A 55 -7.60 -0.58 4.86
C LEU A 55 -7.19 -1.89 5.55
N PHE A 56 -6.08 -2.45 5.08
CA PHE A 56 -5.57 -3.72 5.55
C PHE A 56 -4.10 -3.62 5.90
N LYS A 57 -3.74 -4.28 7.00
CA LYS A 57 -2.37 -4.57 7.38
C LYS A 57 -2.02 -5.95 6.82
N LEU A 58 -0.99 -5.98 5.98
CA LEU A 58 -0.38 -7.20 5.47
C LEU A 58 0.85 -7.50 6.33
N THR A 59 0.91 -8.70 6.91
CA THR A 59 2.05 -9.15 7.70
C THR A 59 2.59 -10.44 7.10
N ASN A 60 3.88 -10.43 6.73
CA ASN A 60 4.59 -11.66 6.44
C ASN A 60 5.26 -12.17 7.73
N GLN A 61 4.71 -13.25 8.29
CA GLN A 61 5.21 -13.84 9.53
C GLN A 61 6.63 -14.42 9.40
N ALA A 62 7.11 -14.72 8.20
CA ALA A 62 8.43 -15.30 7.99
C ALA A 62 9.58 -14.31 8.19
N VAL A 63 9.35 -13.04 7.85
CA VAL A 63 10.37 -11.97 7.87
C VAL A 63 10.04 -10.83 8.85
N ASP A 64 8.93 -10.96 9.59
CA ASP A 64 8.39 -9.93 10.49
C ASP A 64 8.26 -8.56 9.81
N PHE A 65 7.87 -8.59 8.52
CA PHE A 65 7.67 -7.38 7.73
C PHE A 65 6.17 -7.08 7.64
N VAL A 66 5.86 -5.79 7.77
CA VAL A 66 4.50 -5.28 7.79
C VAL A 66 4.38 -4.15 6.77
N THR A 67 3.37 -4.26 5.91
CA THR A 67 2.95 -3.16 5.03
C THR A 67 1.45 -2.96 5.15
N HIS A 68 0.96 -1.83 4.67
CA HIS A 68 -0.46 -1.50 4.65
C HIS A 68 -0.90 -1.27 3.22
N CYS A 69 -2.12 -1.71 2.92
CA CYS A 69 -2.71 -1.55 1.61
C CYS A 69 -4.22 -1.24 1.70
N GLY A 70 -4.76 -0.69 0.63
CA GLY A 70 -6.21 -0.63 0.42
C GLY A 70 -6.68 -1.79 -0.45
N VAL A 71 -8.00 -1.96 -0.57
CA VAL A 71 -8.60 -2.85 -1.57
C VAL A 71 -9.08 -2.06 -2.78
N LEU A 72 -8.84 -2.60 -3.98
CA LEU A 72 -9.41 -2.06 -5.22
C LEU A 72 -10.76 -2.71 -5.50
N GLU A 73 -10.78 -4.04 -5.61
CA GLU A 73 -11.95 -4.83 -5.98
C GLU A 73 -11.95 -6.21 -5.32
N PHE A 74 -13.14 -6.80 -5.24
CA PHE A 74 -13.35 -8.13 -4.65
C PHE A 74 -13.68 -9.18 -5.73
N VAL A 75 -12.71 -9.44 -6.61
CA VAL A 75 -12.86 -10.37 -7.76
C VAL A 75 -11.86 -11.52 -7.75
N ALA A 76 -11.04 -11.65 -6.70
CA ALA A 76 -10.07 -12.74 -6.59
C ALA A 76 -10.76 -14.10 -6.36
N GLY A 77 -10.08 -15.17 -6.75
CA GLY A 77 -10.50 -16.53 -6.38
C GLY A 77 -10.43 -16.75 -4.87
N GLU A 78 -11.32 -17.60 -4.34
CA GLU A 78 -11.41 -17.87 -2.91
C GLU A 78 -10.07 -18.31 -2.30
N GLY A 79 -9.73 -17.74 -1.15
CA GLY A 79 -8.46 -17.99 -0.46
C GLY A 79 -7.22 -17.34 -1.10
N LYS A 80 -7.37 -16.55 -2.16
CA LYS A 80 -6.27 -15.87 -2.85
C LYS A 80 -6.41 -14.35 -2.78
N VAL A 81 -5.28 -13.66 -2.69
CA VAL A 81 -5.18 -12.20 -2.84
C VAL A 81 -4.15 -11.88 -3.90
N TYR A 82 -4.40 -10.83 -4.68
CA TYR A 82 -3.46 -10.37 -5.70
C TYR A 82 -2.87 -9.04 -5.26
N LEU A 83 -1.54 -9.00 -5.22
CA LEU A 83 -0.74 -7.87 -4.79
C LEU A 83 0.03 -7.30 -5.99
N PRO A 84 0.30 -5.99 -6.01
CA PRO A 84 1.31 -5.41 -6.89
C PRO A 84 2.68 -6.08 -6.68
N HIS A 85 3.49 -6.19 -7.73
CA HIS A 85 4.81 -6.82 -7.65
C HIS A 85 5.73 -6.13 -6.65
N TRP A 86 5.70 -4.78 -6.59
CA TRP A 86 6.50 -4.03 -5.62
C TRP A 86 6.14 -4.36 -4.16
N MET A 87 4.86 -4.65 -3.89
CA MET A 87 4.38 -4.99 -2.54
C MET A 87 4.79 -6.41 -2.14
N MET A 88 4.76 -7.35 -3.10
CA MET A 88 5.31 -8.70 -2.89
C MET A 88 6.81 -8.64 -2.61
N HIS A 89 7.54 -7.79 -3.35
CA HIS A 89 8.97 -7.61 -3.14
C HIS A 89 9.28 -7.05 -1.75
N ASN A 90 8.56 -6.01 -1.30
CA ASN A 90 8.72 -5.45 0.04
C ASN A 90 8.45 -6.49 1.14
N LEU A 91 7.40 -7.30 0.97
CA LEU A 91 7.06 -8.36 1.91
C LEU A 91 7.95 -9.60 1.78
N MET A 92 8.89 -9.66 0.82
CA MET A 92 9.70 -10.85 0.52
C MET A 92 8.83 -12.11 0.33
N LEU A 93 7.75 -11.97 -0.44
CA LEU A 93 6.81 -13.06 -0.73
C LEU A 93 7.04 -13.60 -2.13
N ASP A 94 7.14 -14.92 -2.24
CA ASP A 94 7.02 -15.64 -3.50
C ASP A 94 5.55 -15.88 -3.88
N GLU A 95 5.31 -16.25 -5.14
CA GLU A 95 3.97 -16.60 -5.62
C GLU A 95 3.41 -17.82 -4.88
N GLY A 96 2.21 -17.67 -4.32
CA GLY A 96 1.63 -18.66 -3.42
C GLY A 96 2.14 -18.58 -1.98
N GLY A 97 2.89 -17.53 -1.62
CA GLY A 97 3.26 -17.24 -0.24
C GLY A 97 2.04 -16.94 0.63
N LEU A 98 2.12 -17.25 1.92
CA LEU A 98 1.06 -16.92 2.88
C LEU A 98 1.29 -15.53 3.46
N VAL A 99 0.26 -14.69 3.41
CA VAL A 99 0.25 -13.38 4.05
C VAL A 99 -0.93 -13.29 5.00
N GLN A 100 -0.69 -12.74 6.19
CA GLN A 100 -1.75 -12.43 7.14
C GLN A 100 -2.34 -11.06 6.79
N VAL A 101 -3.65 -11.01 6.58
CA VAL A 101 -4.40 -9.81 6.22
C VAL A 101 -5.31 -9.45 7.39
N GLU A 102 -5.09 -8.27 7.96
CA GLU A 102 -5.88 -7.75 9.07
C GLU A 102 -6.55 -6.42 8.71
N SER A 103 -7.84 -6.25 8.99
CA SER A 103 -8.50 -4.95 8.83
C SER A 103 -8.02 -3.99 9.90
N VAL A 104 -7.58 -2.81 9.49
CA VAL A 104 -7.12 -1.77 10.42
C VAL A 104 -7.71 -0.41 10.04
N SER A 105 -7.86 0.46 11.04
CA SER A 105 -8.18 1.86 10.81
C SER A 105 -6.92 2.68 11.01
N LEU A 106 -6.48 3.39 9.98
CA LEU A 106 -5.28 4.23 10.03
C LEU A 106 -5.66 5.70 10.20
N PRO A 107 -4.88 6.48 10.97
CA PRO A 107 -5.07 7.92 11.04
C PRO A 107 -4.78 8.56 9.67
N VAL A 108 -5.44 9.68 9.39
CA VAL A 108 -5.18 10.48 8.18
C VAL A 108 -3.79 11.08 8.27
N ALA A 109 -3.01 10.97 7.20
CA ALA A 109 -1.65 11.48 7.14
C ALA A 109 -1.64 13.01 7.28
N THR A 110 -0.68 13.54 8.03
CA THR A 110 -0.43 14.99 8.08
C THR A 110 0.88 15.35 7.39
N PHE A 111 1.84 14.43 7.43
CA PHE A 111 3.16 14.58 6.86
C PHE A 111 3.69 13.24 6.38
N SER A 112 4.40 13.25 5.25
CA SER A 112 5.18 12.12 4.79
C SER A 112 6.51 12.59 4.20
N ARG A 113 7.58 11.84 4.49
CA ARG A 113 8.91 12.07 3.94
C ARG A 113 9.29 10.90 3.05
N PHE A 114 9.71 11.21 1.83
CA PHE A 114 10.17 10.23 0.85
C PHE A 114 11.63 10.43 0.49
N GLN A 115 12.28 9.34 0.09
CA GLN A 115 13.59 9.37 -0.54
C GLN A 115 13.53 8.62 -1.87
N PRO A 116 13.74 9.30 -3.01
CA PRO A 116 13.88 8.62 -4.27
C PRO A 116 15.13 7.74 -4.27
N GLN A 117 15.02 6.52 -4.80
CA GLN A 117 16.12 5.57 -4.91
C GLN A 117 17.00 5.81 -6.15
N SER A 118 16.49 6.56 -7.14
CA SER A 118 17.25 6.96 -8.33
C SER A 118 17.31 8.48 -8.45
N PRO A 119 18.48 9.05 -8.84
CA PRO A 119 18.59 10.48 -9.17
C PRO A 119 17.73 10.86 -10.39
N ASP A 120 17.34 9.90 -11.24
CA ASP A 120 16.47 10.15 -12.40
C ASP A 120 15.14 10.83 -12.01
N PHE A 121 14.65 10.59 -10.80
CA PHE A 121 13.42 11.21 -10.32
C PHE A 121 13.56 12.73 -10.17
N LEU A 122 14.79 13.22 -9.95
CA LEU A 122 15.11 14.63 -9.77
C LEU A 122 15.20 15.39 -11.10
N ASP A 123 15.39 14.67 -12.20
CA ASP A 123 15.39 15.25 -13.55
C ASP A 123 13.97 15.59 -14.05
N ILE A 124 12.94 15.13 -13.32
CA ILE A 124 11.54 15.48 -13.61
C ILE A 124 11.34 16.98 -13.33
N SER A 125 10.71 17.69 -14.27
CA SER A 125 10.53 19.15 -14.14
C SER A 125 9.73 19.58 -12.92
N ASN A 126 8.80 18.74 -12.44
CA ASN A 126 8.03 18.98 -11.22
C ASN A 126 7.80 17.67 -10.44
N PRO A 127 8.79 17.19 -9.67
CA PRO A 127 8.73 15.89 -9.01
C PRO A 127 7.67 15.86 -7.91
N LYS A 128 7.38 17.00 -7.26
CA LYS A 128 6.35 17.13 -6.23
C LYS A 128 4.95 16.88 -6.80
N ALA A 129 4.60 17.56 -7.88
CA ALA A 129 3.29 17.37 -8.52
C ALA A 129 3.10 15.95 -9.07
N VAL A 130 4.17 15.34 -9.61
CA VAL A 130 4.14 13.93 -10.05
C VAL A 130 3.89 13.00 -8.87
N LEU A 131 4.61 13.20 -7.76
CA LEU A 131 4.46 12.42 -6.55
C LEU A 131 3.04 12.53 -5.99
N GLU A 132 2.52 13.74 -5.80
CA GLU A 132 1.16 13.98 -5.32
C GLU A 132 0.10 13.32 -6.23
N ASN A 133 0.29 13.40 -7.55
CA ASN A 133 -0.63 12.76 -8.50
C ASN A 133 -0.55 11.22 -8.44
N CYS A 134 0.63 10.65 -8.30
CA CYS A 134 0.81 9.21 -8.15
C CYS A 134 0.25 8.70 -6.82
N LEU A 135 0.45 9.45 -5.72
CA LEU A 135 -0.02 9.09 -4.38
C LEU A 135 -1.55 8.96 -4.30
N ARG A 136 -2.31 9.62 -5.18
CA ARG A 136 -3.77 9.42 -5.27
C ARG A 136 -4.18 7.97 -5.57
N ASN A 137 -3.28 7.17 -6.15
CA ASN A 137 -3.53 5.75 -6.42
C ASN A 137 -3.24 4.86 -5.19
N PHE A 138 -2.64 5.41 -4.14
CA PHE A 138 -2.33 4.72 -2.90
C PHE A 138 -3.38 5.05 -1.85
N ALA A 139 -3.77 4.04 -1.08
CA ALA A 139 -4.73 4.19 0.01
C ALA A 139 -4.03 4.56 1.33
N CYS A 140 -2.82 4.08 1.51
CA CYS A 140 -2.05 4.23 2.74
C CYS A 140 -0.56 4.19 2.46
N LEU A 141 0.21 4.63 3.45
CA LEU A 141 1.67 4.59 3.46
C LEU A 141 2.13 3.98 4.78
N THR A 142 3.22 3.21 4.72
CA THR A 142 3.90 2.69 5.89
C THR A 142 5.34 3.20 5.89
N THR A 143 5.82 3.69 7.02
CA THR A 143 7.23 4.03 7.21
C THR A 143 8.09 2.78 7.04
N GLY A 144 9.15 2.90 6.25
CA GLY A 144 10.06 1.80 5.90
C GLY A 144 9.71 1.09 4.58
N ASP A 145 8.51 1.30 4.03
CA ASP A 145 8.14 0.72 2.73
C ASP A 145 8.89 1.39 1.57
N VAL A 146 9.11 0.63 0.49
CA VAL A 146 9.53 1.17 -0.80
C VAL A 146 8.35 1.12 -1.76
N VAL A 147 7.74 2.27 -2.03
CA VAL A 147 6.64 2.36 -2.98
C VAL A 147 7.18 2.56 -4.39
N ASN A 148 6.55 1.92 -5.37
CA ASN A 148 6.89 2.10 -6.78
C ASN A 148 5.86 3.01 -7.45
N ILE A 149 6.32 4.09 -8.08
CA ILE A 149 5.48 5.00 -8.86
C ILE A 149 5.91 5.00 -10.33
N LYS A 150 4.93 5.06 -11.23
CA LYS A 150 5.20 5.06 -12.68
C LYS A 150 4.90 6.43 -13.27
N TYR A 151 5.91 7.04 -13.89
CA TYR A 151 5.78 8.32 -14.57
C TYR A 151 6.51 8.30 -15.91
N ASN A 152 5.85 8.77 -16.97
CA ASN A 152 6.39 8.79 -18.33
C ASN A 152 6.98 7.44 -18.79
N GLN A 153 6.25 6.34 -18.52
CA GLN A 153 6.66 4.96 -18.83
C GLN A 153 7.92 4.46 -18.09
N LYS A 154 8.41 5.20 -17.10
CA LYS A 154 9.53 4.80 -16.24
C LYS A 154 9.04 4.57 -14.81
N ASP A 155 9.49 3.50 -14.20
CA ASP A 155 9.22 3.15 -12.81
C ASP A 155 10.26 3.81 -11.90
N TYR A 156 9.80 4.44 -10.83
CA TYR A 156 10.61 5.11 -9.83
C TYR A 156 10.27 4.57 -8.45
N GLN A 157 11.29 4.06 -7.77
CA GLN A 157 11.19 3.60 -6.39
C GLN A 157 11.42 4.75 -5.43
N LEU A 158 10.53 4.87 -4.45
CA LEU A 158 10.58 5.87 -3.40
C LEU A 158 10.49 5.16 -2.05
N SER A 159 11.48 5.36 -1.20
CA SER A 159 11.41 4.89 0.18
C SER A 159 10.61 5.87 1.02
N VAL A 160 9.63 5.35 1.76
CA VAL A 160 8.89 6.08 2.78
C VAL A 160 9.74 6.08 4.05
N LEU A 161 10.24 7.24 4.43
CA LEU A 161 11.15 7.36 5.57
C LEU A 161 10.46 7.75 6.86
N GLU A 162 9.38 8.52 6.76
CA GLU A 162 8.62 8.97 7.90
C GLU A 162 7.19 9.25 7.46
N THR A 163 6.24 8.88 8.31
CA THR A 163 4.82 9.23 8.20
C THR A 163 4.32 9.74 9.55
N GLN A 164 3.41 10.71 9.54
CA GLN A 164 2.78 11.24 10.76
C GLN A 164 1.25 11.21 10.61
N PRO A 165 0.51 10.91 11.70
CA PRO A 165 0.94 10.86 13.11
C PRO A 165 1.48 9.51 13.61
N GLY A 166 1.62 8.50 12.75
CA GLY A 166 2.18 7.21 13.14
C GLY A 166 2.87 6.51 11.98
N ASP A 167 3.40 5.31 12.24
CA ASP A 167 4.17 4.55 11.25
C ASP A 167 3.35 4.07 10.05
N ALA A 168 2.02 4.04 10.18
CA ALA A 168 1.10 3.72 9.09
C ALA A 168 -0.04 4.74 9.06
N VAL A 169 -0.28 5.31 7.89
CA VAL A 169 -1.24 6.41 7.70
C VAL A 169 -2.10 6.20 6.47
N SER A 170 -3.33 6.68 6.51
CA SER A 170 -4.23 6.77 5.36
C SER A 170 -3.98 8.06 4.60
N ILE A 171 -3.90 7.98 3.27
CA ILE A 171 -3.69 9.14 2.38
C ILE A 171 -4.86 9.33 1.41
N ILE A 172 -5.99 8.69 1.67
CA ILE A 172 -7.21 8.83 0.87
C ILE A 172 -7.79 10.23 1.07
N GLU A 173 -7.95 10.98 -0.04
CA GLU A 173 -8.57 12.31 -0.07
C GLU A 173 -8.00 13.28 0.99
N CYS A 174 -6.68 13.18 1.20
CA CYS A 174 -5.97 13.92 2.23
C CYS A 174 -5.03 14.97 1.63
N ASP A 175 -5.06 16.17 2.19
CA ASP A 175 -4.03 17.20 2.00
C ASP A 175 -2.92 17.02 3.04
N MET A 176 -1.95 16.15 2.73
CA MET A 176 -0.76 15.97 3.57
C MET A 176 0.43 16.77 3.02
N ASN A 177 1.33 17.19 3.92
CA ASN A 177 2.58 17.80 3.50
C ASN A 177 3.59 16.72 3.08
N VAL A 178 4.22 16.90 1.91
CA VAL A 178 5.14 15.94 1.31
C VAL A 178 6.54 16.55 1.25
N SER A 179 7.49 15.90 1.91
CA SER A 179 8.92 16.27 1.91
C SER A 179 9.75 15.21 1.19
N MET A 180 10.83 15.63 0.52
CA MET A 180 11.77 14.72 -0.15
C MET A 180 13.20 14.98 0.34
N ILE A 181 13.95 13.92 0.64
CA ILE A 181 15.38 14.02 0.95
C ILE A 181 16.24 13.35 -0.12
N LEU A 182 17.38 13.97 -0.41
CA LEU A 182 18.33 13.53 -1.43
C LEU A 182 19.49 12.75 -0.80
N PHE A 183 20.07 11.82 -1.58
CA PHE A 183 21.22 10.98 -1.20
C PHE A 183 22.48 11.72 -0.69
N SER A 184 22.52 13.06 -0.77
CA SER A 184 23.63 13.90 -0.31
C SER A 184 23.43 14.58 1.06
N GLY A 185 22.35 14.27 1.81
CA GLY A 185 22.07 14.95 3.09
C GLY A 185 21.66 16.42 2.92
N ARG A 186 21.27 16.83 1.71
CA ARG A 186 20.63 18.12 1.45
C ARG A 186 19.11 17.94 1.60
N PHE A 187 18.55 18.64 2.57
CA PHE A 187 17.11 18.82 2.74
C PHE A 187 16.60 19.77 1.65
N ILE A 188 15.50 19.41 1.00
CA ILE A 188 14.68 20.38 0.29
C ILE A 188 13.33 20.41 1.00
N GLU A 189 13.12 21.44 1.80
CA GLU A 189 11.79 21.79 2.30
C GLU A 189 11.11 22.61 1.19
N PHE A 190 9.92 22.18 0.75
CA PHE A 190 9.14 22.81 -0.32
C PHE A 190 7.83 23.39 0.21
#